data_AF-A0A2D7GGM4-F1
#
_entry.id   AF-A0A2D7GGM4-F1
#
_cell.length_a   1.000
_cell.length_b   1.000
_cell.length_c   1.000
_cell.angle_alpha   90.00
_cell.angle_beta   90.00
_cell.angle_gamma   90.00
#
_symmetry.space_group_name_H-M   'P 1'
#
loop_
_entity.id
_entity.type
_entity.pdbx_description
1 polymer ?
#
loop_
_entity_poly.entity_id
_entity_poly.type
_entity_poly.pdbx_seq_one_letter_code
_entity_poly.pdbx_strand_id
1 'polypeptide(L)'
;MKILISVLSESIQKKIIDEVSEIIDKAPLFNPLTPIWNKPLSVSITNAGKWGWQSDKNGYKYEKCHPVTKKKWPPIPKIFLEIWNKYGSPLTQPNCSLINVYKNEKSTLGIHQDKDENDFSHPVVSISIGNKAVFNYGSSRKNLKKICLPSGSLVVLKDESRLYYHSISKIFKSDKNVFYDYQNINLPKEGRISITLRRFQEK
;
A
#
# COMPACT_ATOMS: atom_id res chain seq x y z
N MET A 1 12.69 -0.24 -12.39
CA MET A 1 12.32 -0.31 -10.95
C MET A 1 13.31 0.49 -10.13
N LYS A 2 12.86 1.17 -9.07
CA LYS A 2 13.73 1.81 -8.07
C LYS A 2 13.33 1.34 -6.68
N ILE A 3 14.29 0.92 -5.87
CA ILE A 3 14.09 0.60 -4.45
C ILE A 3 14.99 1.52 -3.64
N LEU A 4 14.41 2.24 -2.68
CA LEU A 4 15.10 3.19 -1.83
C LEU A 4 14.91 2.74 -0.39
N ILE A 5 15.99 2.34 0.27
CA ILE A 5 15.96 1.80 1.63
C ILE A 5 16.00 2.94 2.63
N SER A 6 15.04 2.96 3.56
CA SER A 6 14.96 3.93 4.67
C SER A 6 15.24 5.39 4.27
N VAL A 7 14.70 5.82 3.13
CA VAL A 7 14.93 7.16 2.56
C VAL A 7 14.08 8.24 3.26
N LEU A 8 12.99 7.87 3.91
CA LEU A 8 12.13 8.80 4.64
C LEU A 8 12.64 8.99 6.07
N SER A 9 12.84 10.25 6.49
CA SER A 9 13.19 10.57 7.88
C SER A 9 12.07 10.20 8.85
N GLU A 10 12.41 9.97 10.11
CA GLU A 10 11.42 9.60 11.14
C GLU A 10 10.29 10.64 11.28
N SER A 11 10.62 11.93 11.19
CA SER A 11 9.62 13.02 11.22
C SER A 11 8.60 12.91 10.07
N ILE A 12 9.06 12.53 8.86
CA ILE A 12 8.17 12.30 7.71
C ILE A 12 7.32 11.05 7.94
N GLN A 13 7.91 9.98 8.50
CA GLN A 13 7.17 8.76 8.82
C GLN A 13 6.06 9.01 9.84
N LYS A 14 6.31 9.83 10.87
CA LYS A 14 5.31 10.25 11.87
C LYS A 14 4.13 10.99 11.22
N LYS A 15 4.40 11.98 10.37
CA LYS A 15 3.35 12.67 9.60
C LYS A 15 2.52 11.72 8.72
N ILE A 16 3.17 10.73 8.10
CA ILE A 16 2.46 9.70 7.31
C ILE A 16 1.52 8.87 8.21
N ILE A 17 1.94 8.54 9.43
CA ILE A 17 1.12 7.78 10.38
C ILE A 17 -0.11 8.57 10.80
N ASP A 18 0.05 9.85 11.10
CA ASP A 18 -1.05 10.74 11.49
C ASP A 18 -2.10 10.79 10.38
N GLU A 19 -1.67 11.02 9.13
CA GLU A 19 -2.54 11.05 7.95
C GLU A 19 -3.24 9.70 7.70
N VAL A 20 -2.53 8.57 7.88
CA VAL A 20 -3.15 7.24 7.76
C VAL A 20 -4.17 7.01 8.86
N SER A 21 -3.91 7.46 10.09
CA SER A 21 -4.86 7.34 11.20
C SER A 21 -6.14 8.12 10.89
N GLU A 22 -6.03 9.36 10.39
CA GLU A 22 -7.17 10.16 9.96
C GLU A 22 -7.97 9.53 8.80
N ILE A 23 -7.27 8.92 7.83
CA ILE A 23 -7.93 8.19 6.75
C ILE A 23 -8.75 7.04 7.33
N ILE A 24 -8.18 6.28 8.28
CA ILE A 24 -8.87 5.14 8.90
C ILE A 24 -10.09 5.61 9.70
N ASP A 25 -10.03 6.76 10.39
CA ASP A 25 -11.20 7.33 11.08
C ASP A 25 -12.37 7.60 10.13
N LYS A 26 -12.07 8.16 8.94
CA LYS A 26 -13.07 8.54 7.93
C LYS A 26 -13.51 7.36 7.06
N ALA A 27 -12.61 6.41 6.83
CA ALA A 27 -12.77 5.21 6.01
C ALA A 27 -12.15 3.99 6.73
N PRO A 28 -12.92 3.34 7.63
CA PRO A 28 -12.42 2.25 8.47
C PRO A 28 -11.81 1.09 7.69
N LEU A 29 -10.89 0.38 8.33
CA LEU A 29 -10.28 -0.81 7.74
C LEU A 29 -11.32 -1.91 7.48
N PHE A 30 -11.20 -2.59 6.35
CA PHE A 30 -11.96 -3.80 6.04
C PHE A 30 -11.05 -4.89 5.49
N ASN A 31 -11.51 -6.15 5.55
CA ASN A 31 -10.79 -7.28 4.98
C ASN A 31 -11.48 -7.68 3.67
N PRO A 32 -10.85 -7.44 2.50
CA PRO A 32 -11.44 -7.80 1.21
C PRO A 32 -11.43 -9.32 1.05
N LEU A 33 -12.35 -9.83 0.24
CA LEU A 33 -12.47 -11.26 -0.04
C LEU A 33 -11.67 -11.63 -1.28
N THR A 34 -11.01 -12.78 -1.25
CA THR A 34 -10.35 -13.36 -2.43
C THR A 34 -11.40 -13.83 -3.44
N PRO A 35 -11.26 -13.54 -4.74
CA PRO A 35 -12.29 -13.90 -5.72
C PRO A 35 -12.52 -15.41 -5.82
N ILE A 36 -11.43 -16.18 -5.83
CA ILE A 36 -11.46 -17.63 -6.05
C ILE A 36 -12.01 -18.38 -4.83
N TRP A 37 -11.56 -18.02 -3.64
CA TRP A 37 -11.85 -18.80 -2.42
C TRP A 37 -12.92 -18.17 -1.53
N ASN A 38 -13.35 -16.95 -1.85
CA ASN A 38 -14.25 -16.13 -1.03
C ASN A 38 -13.80 -16.03 0.45
N LYS A 39 -12.48 -16.09 0.67
CA LYS A 39 -11.85 -16.00 2.00
C LYS A 39 -11.24 -14.61 2.20
N PRO A 40 -11.31 -14.04 3.42
CA PRO A 40 -10.70 -12.75 3.70
C PRO A 40 -9.19 -12.79 3.52
N LEU A 41 -8.61 -11.71 3.00
CA LEU A 41 -7.16 -11.52 3.02
C LEU A 41 -6.65 -11.39 4.47
N SER A 42 -5.44 -11.88 4.74
CA SER A 42 -4.74 -11.66 6.01
C SER A 42 -4.32 -10.21 6.26
N VAL A 43 -4.51 -9.35 5.25
CA VAL A 43 -4.23 -7.92 5.27
C VAL A 43 -5.56 -7.19 5.29
N SER A 44 -5.70 -6.22 6.20
CA SER A 44 -6.83 -5.28 6.15
C SER A 44 -6.45 -4.10 5.27
N ILE A 45 -7.40 -3.52 4.56
CA ILE A 45 -7.16 -2.38 3.68
C ILE A 45 -8.10 -1.22 3.97
N THR A 46 -7.67 -0.03 3.57
CA THR A 46 -8.53 1.12 3.28
C THR A 46 -7.95 1.88 2.09
N ASN A 47 -8.62 2.94 1.64
CA ASN A 47 -8.17 3.72 0.49
C ASN A 47 -8.35 5.22 0.72
N ALA A 48 -7.60 6.01 -0.05
CA ALA A 48 -7.79 7.44 -0.23
C ALA A 48 -7.72 7.82 -1.72
N GLY A 49 -8.42 8.89 -2.12
CA GLY A 49 -8.46 9.43 -3.47
C GLY A 49 -9.83 9.34 -4.13
N LYS A 50 -9.85 9.54 -5.45
CA LYS A 50 -11.08 9.42 -6.26
C LYS A 50 -11.54 7.96 -6.34
N TRP A 51 -10.59 7.04 -6.30
CA TRP A 51 -10.81 5.61 -6.44
C TRP A 51 -10.16 4.84 -5.31
N GLY A 52 -10.82 3.78 -4.87
CA GLY A 52 -10.26 2.80 -3.94
C GLY A 52 -10.26 1.42 -4.56
N TRP A 53 -9.14 0.71 -4.43
CA TRP A 53 -9.05 -0.68 -4.87
C TRP A 53 -9.75 -1.57 -3.84
N GLN A 54 -10.52 -2.54 -4.32
CA GLN A 54 -11.09 -3.60 -3.50
C GLN A 54 -11.19 -4.92 -4.26
N SER A 55 -11.37 -6.00 -3.50
CA SER A 55 -11.60 -7.35 -4.00
C SER A 55 -12.83 -7.94 -3.33
N ASP A 56 -13.67 -8.59 -4.14
CA ASP A 56 -14.81 -9.40 -3.69
C ASP A 56 -14.90 -10.70 -4.51
N LYS A 57 -15.94 -11.52 -4.27
CA LYS A 57 -16.17 -12.78 -5.00
C LYS A 57 -16.29 -12.61 -6.52
N ASN A 58 -16.63 -11.41 -7.00
CA ASN A 58 -16.79 -11.10 -8.41
C ASN A 58 -15.48 -10.59 -9.06
N GLY A 59 -14.40 -10.42 -8.28
CA GLY A 59 -13.10 -10.02 -8.79
C GLY A 59 -12.53 -8.77 -8.11
N TYR A 60 -11.59 -8.14 -8.82
CA TYR A 60 -10.90 -6.92 -8.40
C TYR A 60 -11.47 -5.70 -9.11
N LYS A 61 -11.59 -4.57 -8.41
CA LYS A 61 -12.16 -3.34 -8.98
C LYS A 61 -11.74 -2.09 -8.25
N TYR A 62 -11.78 -0.98 -8.99
CA TYR A 62 -11.67 0.38 -8.46
C TYR A 62 -13.05 0.98 -8.28
N GLU A 63 -13.34 1.49 -7.08
CA GLU A 63 -14.67 1.95 -6.68
C GLU A 63 -14.61 3.35 -6.08
N LYS A 64 -15.68 4.14 -6.26
CA LYS A 64 -15.73 5.54 -5.80
C LYS A 64 -16.06 5.68 -4.31
N CYS A 65 -16.63 4.64 -3.71
CA CYS A 65 -17.09 4.64 -2.33
C CYS A 65 -16.58 3.42 -1.54
N HIS A 66 -16.47 3.62 -0.24
CA HIS A 66 -16.14 2.57 0.72
C HIS A 66 -17.22 1.47 0.74
N PRO A 67 -16.86 0.16 0.71
CA PRO A 67 -17.83 -0.93 0.57
C PRO A 67 -18.82 -1.03 1.74
N VAL A 68 -18.37 -0.75 2.96
CA VAL A 68 -19.20 -0.79 4.18
C VAL A 68 -19.93 0.53 4.41
N THR A 69 -19.19 1.64 4.62
CA THR A 69 -19.80 2.94 4.97
C THR A 69 -20.54 3.63 3.83
N LYS A 70 -20.34 3.19 2.57
CA LYS A 70 -20.90 3.78 1.34
C LYS A 70 -20.52 5.25 1.08
N LYS A 71 -19.68 5.84 1.91
CA LYS A 71 -19.14 7.20 1.74
C LYS A 71 -18.00 7.21 0.73
N LYS A 72 -17.75 8.37 0.12
CA LYS A 72 -16.56 8.59 -0.73
C LYS A 72 -15.28 8.38 0.10
N TRP A 73 -14.21 7.95 -0.55
CA TRP A 73 -12.91 7.85 0.09
C TRP A 73 -12.39 9.24 0.49
N PRO A 74 -11.61 9.35 1.59
CA PRO A 74 -10.91 10.57 1.94
C PRO A 74 -9.96 11.03 0.83
N PRO A 75 -9.63 12.32 0.71
CA PRO A 75 -8.66 12.80 -0.28
C PRO A 75 -7.27 12.20 -0.02
N ILE A 76 -6.43 12.12 -1.05
CA ILE A 76 -5.02 11.73 -0.89
C ILE A 76 -4.28 12.85 -0.14
N PRO A 77 -3.64 12.56 1.02
CA PRO A 77 -2.87 13.54 1.77
C PRO A 77 -1.77 14.22 0.96
N LYS A 78 -1.50 15.49 1.28
CA LYS A 78 -0.46 16.29 0.60
C LYS A 78 0.91 15.62 0.64
N ILE A 79 1.28 15.02 1.78
CA ILE A 79 2.57 14.33 1.94
C ILE A 79 2.71 13.11 1.00
N PHE A 80 1.62 12.44 0.65
CA PHE A 80 1.66 11.34 -0.33
C PHE A 80 1.85 11.89 -1.75
N LEU A 81 1.21 13.00 -2.08
CA LEU A 81 1.38 13.69 -3.36
C LEU A 81 2.81 14.21 -3.53
N GLU A 82 3.42 14.76 -2.48
CA GLU A 82 4.82 15.20 -2.49
C GLU A 82 5.80 14.04 -2.74
N ILE A 83 5.58 12.89 -2.09
CA ILE A 83 6.37 11.67 -2.33
C ILE A 83 6.16 11.19 -3.77
N TRP A 84 4.93 11.18 -4.27
CA TRP A 84 4.64 10.83 -5.66
C TRP A 84 5.35 11.75 -6.65
N ASN A 85 5.30 13.07 -6.45
CA ASN A 85 5.95 14.04 -7.34
C ASN A 85 7.47 13.84 -7.39
N LYS A 86 8.07 13.49 -6.25
CA LYS A 86 9.52 13.30 -6.13
C LYS A 86 10.01 11.96 -6.71
N TYR A 87 9.26 10.88 -6.49
CA TYR A 87 9.74 9.51 -6.77
C TYR A 87 8.96 8.79 -7.88
N GLY A 88 7.73 9.21 -8.16
CA GLY A 88 6.84 8.66 -9.17
C GLY A 88 6.84 9.50 -10.45
N SER A 89 5.82 10.33 -10.62
CA SER A 89 5.64 11.19 -11.81
C SER A 89 5.14 12.58 -11.42
N PRO A 90 5.91 13.66 -11.64
CA PRO A 90 5.43 15.02 -11.38
C PRO A 90 4.38 15.50 -12.40
N LEU A 91 4.30 14.87 -13.57
CA LEU A 91 3.42 15.28 -14.67
C LEU A 91 1.96 14.86 -14.45
N THR A 92 1.75 13.78 -13.71
CA THR A 92 0.41 13.19 -13.52
C THR A 92 0.24 12.72 -12.10
N GLN A 93 -0.67 13.35 -11.36
CA GLN A 93 -0.98 12.99 -9.97
C GLN A 93 -1.62 11.60 -9.85
N PRO A 94 -1.40 10.87 -8.74
CA PRO A 94 -2.14 9.66 -8.44
C PRO A 94 -3.58 10.04 -8.10
N ASN A 95 -4.50 9.12 -8.31
CA ASN A 95 -5.91 9.32 -7.95
C ASN A 95 -6.49 8.18 -7.11
N CYS A 96 -5.64 7.23 -6.74
CA CYS A 96 -5.91 6.20 -5.75
C CYS A 96 -4.68 5.93 -4.89
N SER A 97 -4.93 5.67 -3.61
CA SER A 97 -3.95 5.31 -2.61
C SER A 97 -4.50 4.12 -1.82
N LEU A 98 -3.99 2.92 -2.09
CA LEU A 98 -4.34 1.72 -1.33
C LEU A 98 -3.45 1.61 -0.10
N ILE A 99 -4.05 1.58 1.09
CA ILE A 99 -3.34 1.40 2.36
C ILE A 99 -3.56 -0.02 2.83
N ASN A 100 -2.48 -0.80 2.86
CA ASN A 100 -2.46 -2.16 3.38
C ASN A 100 -1.96 -2.14 4.83
N VAL A 101 -2.73 -2.73 5.75
CA VAL A 101 -2.38 -2.88 7.17
C VAL A 101 -2.12 -4.35 7.49
N TYR A 102 -0.86 -4.63 7.81
CA TYR A 102 -0.38 -5.93 8.23
C TYR A 102 -0.33 -5.94 9.75
N LYS A 103 -1.23 -6.67 10.39
CA LYS A 103 -1.48 -6.54 11.83
C LYS A 103 -0.41 -7.18 12.71
N ASN A 104 0.27 -8.20 12.19
CA ASN A 104 1.29 -8.96 12.90
C ASN A 104 2.18 -9.74 11.91
N GLU A 105 3.14 -10.51 12.43
CA GLU A 105 4.11 -11.28 11.64
C GLU A 105 3.48 -12.37 10.73
N LYS A 106 2.24 -12.78 11.00
CA LYS A 106 1.52 -13.79 10.21
C LYS A 106 0.86 -13.19 8.97
N SER A 107 0.72 -11.86 8.88
CA SER A 107 0.15 -11.19 7.71
C SER A 107 1.09 -11.32 6.51
N THR A 108 0.57 -11.79 5.38
CA THR A 108 1.29 -11.88 4.12
C THR A 108 0.44 -11.33 2.97
N LEU A 109 1.09 -10.99 1.86
CA LEU A 109 0.41 -10.68 0.61
C LEU A 109 1.06 -11.52 -0.48
N GLY A 110 0.28 -12.43 -1.08
CA GLY A 110 0.76 -13.42 -2.06
C GLY A 110 1.35 -12.79 -3.32
N ILE A 111 1.95 -13.63 -4.19
CA ILE A 111 2.54 -13.17 -5.45
C ILE A 111 1.44 -12.68 -6.39
N HIS A 112 1.50 -11.41 -6.77
CA HIS A 112 0.54 -10.75 -7.65
C HIS A 112 1.23 -9.70 -8.55
N GLN A 113 0.46 -9.11 -9.45
CA GLN A 113 0.82 -7.93 -10.23
C GLN A 113 -0.25 -6.88 -10.00
N ASP A 114 0.14 -5.61 -10.01
CA ASP A 114 -0.80 -4.49 -10.07
C ASP A 114 -1.20 -4.29 -11.53
N LYS A 115 -2.24 -5.00 -11.96
CA LYS A 115 -2.70 -5.05 -13.36
C LYS A 115 -4.17 -4.70 -13.56
N ASP A 116 -4.81 -4.17 -12.52
CA ASP A 116 -6.23 -3.78 -12.55
C ASP A 116 -6.40 -2.33 -13.04
N GLU A 117 -5.30 -1.61 -13.27
CA GLU A 117 -5.32 -0.31 -13.94
C GLU A 117 -5.42 -0.44 -15.46
N ASN A 118 -5.97 0.59 -16.12
CA ASN A 118 -6.14 0.62 -17.57
C ASN A 118 -4.99 1.29 -18.32
N ASP A 119 -4.05 1.90 -17.59
CA ASP A 119 -2.88 2.57 -18.15
C ASP A 119 -1.63 2.26 -17.32
N PHE A 120 -0.72 1.48 -17.90
CA PHE A 120 0.53 1.05 -17.28
C PHE A 120 1.71 1.98 -17.57
N SER A 121 1.50 3.10 -18.28
CA SER A 121 2.53 4.14 -18.43
C SER A 121 2.79 4.87 -17.10
N HIS A 122 1.80 4.89 -16.20
CA HIS A 122 1.93 5.49 -14.87
C HIS A 122 2.60 4.54 -13.87
N PRO A 123 3.48 5.04 -13.00
CA PRO A 123 4.18 4.21 -12.03
C PRO A 123 3.25 3.74 -10.90
N VAL A 124 3.71 2.74 -10.15
CA VAL A 124 3.26 2.43 -8.80
C VAL A 124 4.33 2.91 -7.82
N VAL A 125 3.93 3.70 -6.83
CA VAL A 125 4.82 4.13 -5.73
C VAL A 125 4.32 3.53 -4.44
N SER A 126 5.14 2.67 -3.81
CA SER A 126 4.81 2.03 -2.54
C SER A 126 5.72 2.52 -1.42
N ILE A 127 5.12 2.95 -0.33
CA ILE A 127 5.77 3.44 0.89
C ILE A 127 5.66 2.37 1.97
N SER A 128 6.74 2.06 2.69
CA SER A 128 6.75 1.10 3.80
C SER A 128 6.97 1.81 5.14
N ILE A 129 6.07 1.62 6.12
CA ILE A 129 6.20 2.18 7.47
C ILE A 129 5.91 1.08 8.52
N GLY A 130 6.67 1.08 9.62
CA GLY A 130 6.56 0.13 10.72
C GLY A 130 7.49 -1.07 10.56
N ASN A 131 7.03 -2.26 10.95
CA ASN A 131 7.85 -3.46 10.92
C ASN A 131 8.40 -3.77 9.53
N LYS A 132 9.64 -4.28 9.48
CA LYS A 132 10.32 -4.59 8.23
C LYS A 132 9.74 -5.84 7.58
N ALA A 133 9.74 -5.90 6.24
CA ALA A 133 9.16 -7.02 5.49
C ALA A 133 10.07 -7.54 4.38
N VAL A 134 9.94 -8.83 4.03
CA VAL A 134 10.55 -9.40 2.84
C VAL A 134 9.66 -9.12 1.64
N PHE A 135 10.16 -8.26 0.75
CA PHE A 135 9.57 -7.98 -0.54
C PHE A 135 10.21 -8.88 -1.60
N ASN A 136 9.39 -9.68 -2.27
CA ASN A 136 9.83 -10.48 -3.41
C ASN A 136 9.41 -9.78 -4.68
N TYR A 137 10.23 -9.78 -5.72
CA TYR A 137 9.92 -9.13 -6.99
C TYR A 137 10.62 -9.75 -8.20
N GLY A 138 10.01 -9.68 -9.39
CA GLY A 138 10.65 -10.10 -10.63
C GLY A 138 9.72 -10.09 -11.85
N SER A 139 10.28 -10.23 -13.05
CA SER A 139 9.51 -10.29 -14.30
C SER A 139 8.74 -11.61 -14.47
N SER A 140 9.09 -12.67 -13.71
CA SER A 140 8.39 -13.95 -13.72
C SER A 140 8.20 -14.49 -12.30
N ARG A 141 7.21 -15.38 -12.13
CA ARG A 141 6.91 -16.02 -10.83
C ARG A 141 7.99 -16.99 -10.35
N LYS A 142 8.87 -17.49 -11.24
CA LYS A 142 9.81 -18.57 -10.93
C LYS A 142 11.09 -18.06 -10.24
N ASN A 143 11.57 -16.87 -10.61
CA ASN A 143 12.88 -16.36 -10.21
C ASN A 143 12.77 -14.99 -9.52
N LEU A 144 11.99 -14.92 -8.44
CA LEU A 144 11.81 -13.68 -7.68
C LEU A 144 13.06 -13.34 -6.87
N LYS A 145 13.55 -12.12 -7.03
CA LYS A 145 14.56 -11.51 -6.15
C LYS A 145 13.90 -11.15 -4.82
N LYS A 146 14.69 -11.14 -3.74
CA LYS A 146 14.21 -10.81 -2.39
C LYS A 146 14.99 -9.62 -1.84
N ILE A 147 14.29 -8.73 -1.14
CA ILE A 147 14.90 -7.63 -0.41
C ILE A 147 14.11 -7.35 0.87
N CYS A 148 14.81 -6.95 1.93
CA CYS A 148 14.14 -6.50 3.14
C CYS A 148 13.82 -5.01 3.02
N LEU A 149 12.56 -4.64 3.25
CA LEU A 149 12.08 -3.27 3.30
C LEU A 149 11.86 -2.86 4.75
N PRO A 150 12.82 -2.15 5.38
CA PRO A 150 12.61 -1.51 6.68
C PRO A 150 11.67 -0.30 6.58
N SER A 151 11.25 0.24 7.73
CA SER A 151 10.47 1.47 7.81
C SER A 151 11.16 2.62 7.06
N GLY A 152 10.36 3.45 6.39
CA GLY A 152 10.82 4.57 5.56
C GLY A 152 11.32 4.18 4.17
N SER A 153 11.18 2.92 3.76
CA SER A 153 11.60 2.46 2.42
C SER A 153 10.53 2.75 1.36
N LEU A 154 10.98 3.00 0.13
CA LEU A 154 10.12 3.18 -1.05
C LEU A 154 10.42 2.14 -2.13
N VAL A 155 9.39 1.69 -2.82
CA VAL A 155 9.50 0.91 -4.07
C VAL A 155 8.74 1.65 -5.16
N VAL A 156 9.39 1.83 -6.31
CA VAL A 156 8.79 2.42 -7.52
C VAL A 156 8.84 1.40 -8.65
N LEU A 157 7.67 0.93 -9.05
CA LEU A 157 7.47 0.06 -10.22
C LEU A 157 7.04 0.93 -11.40
N LYS A 158 7.86 0.98 -12.44
CA LYS A 158 7.63 1.79 -13.64
C LYS A 158 8.23 1.15 -14.87
N ASP A 159 7.85 1.62 -16.06
CA ASP A 159 8.36 1.11 -17.33
C ASP A 159 8.20 -0.43 -17.38
N GLU A 160 9.20 -1.18 -17.85
CA GLU A 160 9.19 -2.65 -17.87
C GLU A 160 8.87 -3.30 -16.50
N SER A 161 9.24 -2.61 -15.41
CA SER A 161 8.99 -3.11 -14.06
C SER A 161 7.60 -2.82 -13.52
N ARG A 162 6.78 -2.05 -14.24
CA ARG A 162 5.42 -1.69 -13.81
C ARG A 162 4.54 -2.92 -13.55
N LEU A 163 4.80 -4.00 -14.28
CA LEU A 163 4.09 -5.27 -14.19
C LEU A 163 4.94 -6.38 -13.59
N TYR A 164 5.97 -6.06 -12.80
CA TYR A 164 6.69 -7.11 -12.07
C TYR A 164 5.78 -7.82 -11.07
N TYR A 165 5.89 -9.14 -11.04
CA TYR A 165 5.32 -9.95 -9.97
C TYR A 165 5.97 -9.55 -8.66
N HIS A 166 5.17 -9.39 -7.61
CA HIS A 166 5.68 -9.04 -6.30
C HIS A 166 4.81 -9.56 -5.16
N SER A 167 5.39 -9.61 -3.95
CA SER A 167 4.72 -10.10 -2.74
C SER A 167 5.37 -9.58 -1.46
N ILE A 168 4.63 -9.70 -0.36
CA ILE A 168 5.16 -9.58 1.01
C ILE A 168 5.04 -10.95 1.67
N SER A 169 6.17 -11.67 1.76
CA SER A 169 6.15 -13.07 2.22
C SER A 169 6.43 -13.26 3.71
N LYS A 170 7.04 -12.26 4.36
CA LYS A 170 7.38 -12.32 5.79
C LYS A 170 7.47 -10.92 6.37
N ILE A 171 6.97 -10.75 7.58
CA ILE A 171 7.15 -9.54 8.40
C ILE A 171 7.97 -9.93 9.61
N PHE A 172 8.90 -9.07 10.00
CA PHE A 172 9.71 -9.25 11.18
C PHE A 172 9.37 -8.20 12.22
N LYS A 173 9.16 -8.62 13.46
CA LYS A 173 9.08 -7.72 14.60
C LYS A 173 10.33 -6.85 14.67
N SER A 174 10.09 -5.59 15.03
CA SER A 174 11.12 -4.61 15.33
C SER A 174 10.85 -4.01 16.70
N ASP A 175 11.89 -3.88 17.51
CA ASP A 175 11.81 -3.18 18.80
C ASP A 175 11.81 -1.66 18.64
N LYS A 176 12.08 -1.16 17.42
CA LYS A 176 12.10 0.26 17.06
C LYS A 176 10.98 0.61 16.07
N ASN A 177 9.81 -0.02 16.23
CA ASN A 177 8.67 0.31 15.39
C ASN A 177 8.19 1.72 15.74
N VAL A 178 8.15 2.60 14.73
CA VAL A 178 7.70 4.00 14.89
C VAL A 178 6.25 4.11 15.40
N PHE A 179 5.45 3.04 15.30
CA PHE A 179 4.11 2.99 15.90
C PHE A 179 4.12 2.93 17.44
N TYR A 180 5.24 2.54 18.07
CA TYR A 180 5.32 2.46 19.53
C TYR A 180 5.31 3.84 20.21
N ASP A 181 5.69 4.90 19.49
CA ASP A 181 5.65 6.28 19.98
C ASP A 181 4.22 6.81 20.16
N TYR A 182 3.22 6.06 19.67
CA TYR A 182 1.82 6.46 19.68
C TYR A 182 1.04 5.74 20.78
N GLN A 183 0.29 6.52 21.57
CA GLN A 183 -0.63 5.98 22.58
C GLN A 183 -1.95 5.55 21.96
N ASN A 184 -2.54 6.39 21.09
CA ASN A 184 -3.83 6.19 20.46
C ASN A 184 -3.70 6.43 18.95
N ILE A 185 -3.53 5.36 18.17
CA ILE A 185 -3.63 5.39 16.71
C ILE A 185 -4.48 4.22 16.23
N ASN A 186 -5.14 4.37 15.09
CA ASN A 186 -5.94 3.32 14.48
C ASN A 186 -5.10 2.25 13.76
N LEU A 187 -3.90 1.97 14.27
CA LEU A 187 -2.93 1.04 13.71
C LEU A 187 -2.40 0.10 14.80
N PRO A 188 -2.11 -1.17 14.45
CA PRO A 188 -1.54 -2.11 15.40
C PRO A 188 -0.11 -1.73 15.74
N LYS A 189 0.23 -1.65 17.04
CA LYS A 189 1.57 -1.27 17.53
C LYS A 189 2.69 -2.12 16.92
N GLU A 190 2.50 -3.43 16.83
CA GLU A 190 3.46 -4.36 16.21
C GLU A 190 3.22 -4.54 14.70
N GLY A 191 2.55 -3.59 14.07
CA GLY A 191 2.12 -3.66 12.69
C GLY A 191 3.15 -3.19 11.67
N ARG A 192 2.74 -3.31 10.42
CA ARG A 192 3.34 -2.62 9.27
C ARG A 192 2.21 -2.06 8.42
N ILE A 193 2.43 -0.91 7.81
CA ILE A 193 1.59 -0.44 6.71
C ILE A 193 2.39 -0.34 5.41
N SER A 194 1.71 -0.52 4.29
CA SER A 194 2.18 0.03 3.03
C SER A 194 1.13 0.88 2.34
N ILE A 195 1.54 2.06 1.90
CA ILE A 195 0.73 2.99 1.12
C ILE A 195 1.15 2.86 -0.34
N THR A 196 0.24 2.43 -1.19
CA THR A 196 0.50 2.21 -2.62
C THR A 196 -0.29 3.20 -3.46
N LEU A 197 0.42 4.16 -4.03
CA LEU A 197 -0.12 5.22 -4.90
C LEU A 197 -0.12 4.75 -6.34
N ARG A 198 -1.25 4.95 -7.02
CA ARG A 198 -1.45 4.57 -8.41
C ARG A 198 -2.35 5.58 -9.13
N ARG A 199 -2.50 5.39 -10.44
CA ARG A 199 -3.42 6.15 -11.26
C ARG A 199 -4.34 5.20 -12.04
N PHE A 200 -5.63 5.37 -11.85
CA PHE A 200 -6.69 4.62 -12.53
C PHE A 200 -7.51 5.56 -13.43
N GLN A 201 -7.91 5.09 -14.60
CA GLN A 201 -8.82 5.81 -15.49
C GLN A 201 -10.03 4.93 -15.75
N GLU A 202 -11.24 5.48 -15.58
CA GLU A 202 -12.49 4.80 -15.94
C GLU A 202 -12.50 4.61 -17.45
N LYS A 203 -12.93 3.43 -17.93
CA LYS A 203 -13.08 3.15 -19.36
C LYS A 203 -14.31 3.86 -19.91
#